data_AF-A0A924DMK9-F1
#
_entry.id   AF-A0A924DMK9-F1
#
_cell.length_a   1.000
_cell.length_b   1.000
_cell.length_c   1.000
_cell.angle_alpha   90.00
_cell.angle_beta   90.00
_cell.angle_gamma   90.00
#
_symmetry.space_group_name_H-M   'P 1'
#
loop_
_entity.id
_entity.type
_entity.pdbx_description
1 polymer ?
#
loop_
_entity_poly.entity_id
_entity_poly.type
_entity_poly.pdbx_seq_one_letter_code
_entity_poly.pdbx_strand_id
1 'polypeptide(L)'
;MLTTELINNNIPRLQLQDSIGKALQLINDFKLTHLPVVSEGKLLGLISEEDLLDAPDEKLPVEILQQHFLHSSVADNIHFLNAVSNSIQFETNVVPVVKPGN
;
A
#
# COMPACT_ATOMS: atom_id res chain seq x y z
N MET A 1 7.08 -18.89 12.04
CA MET A 1 7.64 -17.71 11.34
C MET A 1 6.58 -16.62 11.36
N LEU A 2 6.91 -15.48 11.95
CA LEU A 2 6.00 -14.35 12.11
C LEU A 2 6.08 -13.39 10.92
N THR A 3 5.02 -12.61 10.68
CA THR A 3 5.00 -11.57 9.65
C THR A 3 6.13 -10.55 9.82
N THR A 4 6.44 -10.15 11.07
CA THR A 4 7.53 -9.21 11.35
C THR A 4 8.91 -9.67 10.87
N GLU A 5 9.13 -10.97 10.72
CA GLU A 5 10.43 -11.54 10.32
C GLU A 5 10.68 -11.41 8.81
N LEU A 6 9.64 -11.07 8.04
CA LEU A 6 9.65 -11.07 6.56
C LEU A 6 9.42 -9.67 5.97
N ILE A 7 9.40 -8.62 6.79
CA ILE A 7 9.16 -7.25 6.31
C ILE A 7 10.31 -6.79 5.42
N ASN A 8 9.98 -6.36 4.20
CA ASN A 8 10.91 -5.65 3.32
C ASN A 8 10.76 -4.13 3.51
N ASN A 9 11.72 -3.51 4.20
CA ASN A 9 11.72 -2.07 4.46
C ASN A 9 12.10 -1.20 3.25
N ASN A 10 12.44 -1.80 2.11
CA ASN A 10 12.77 -1.08 0.88
C ASN A 10 11.54 -0.78 0.01
N ILE A 11 10.36 -1.32 0.35
CA ILE A 11 9.13 -1.01 -0.38
C ILE A 11 8.74 0.44 -0.11
N PRO A 12 8.57 1.26 -1.15
CA PRO A 12 8.23 2.67 -0.98
C PRO A 12 6.81 2.82 -0.42
N ARG A 13 6.61 3.93 0.30
CA ARG A 13 5.32 4.35 0.83
C ARG A 13 5.00 5.76 0.36
N LEU A 14 3.76 6.00 0.02
CA LEU A 14 3.27 7.31 -0.41
C LEU A 14 2.82 8.13 0.80
N GLN A 15 3.01 9.44 0.71
CA GLN A 15 2.29 10.42 1.52
C GLN A 15 1.07 10.93 0.74
N LEU A 16 0.06 11.47 1.43
CA LEU A 16 -1.16 12.01 0.80
C LEU A 16 -0.85 13.09 -0.25
N GLN A 17 0.14 13.94 0.01
CA GLN A 17 0.57 15.01 -0.89
C GLN A 17 1.46 14.57 -2.06
N ASP A 18 1.88 13.30 -2.10
CA ASP A 18 2.63 12.80 -3.25
C ASP A 18 1.75 12.82 -4.50
N SER A 19 2.35 13.11 -5.66
CA SER A 19 1.60 13.15 -6.91
C SER A 19 1.26 11.75 -7.41
N ILE A 20 0.17 11.66 -8.16
CA ILE A 20 -0.27 10.43 -8.82
C ILE A 20 0.80 9.93 -9.80
N GLY A 21 1.46 10.81 -10.55
CA GLY A 21 2.56 10.43 -11.44
C GLY A 21 3.75 9.82 -10.70
N LYS A 22 4.07 10.32 -9.50
CA LYS A 22 5.10 9.70 -8.63
C LYS A 22 4.68 8.31 -8.18
N ALA A 23 3.40 8.12 -7.82
CA ALA A 23 2.86 6.82 -7.44
C ALA A 23 2.96 5.80 -8.60
N LEU A 24 2.53 6.18 -9.81
CA LEU A 24 2.64 5.36 -11.01
C LEU A 24 4.09 4.96 -11.31
N GLN A 25 5.02 5.92 -11.20
CA GLN A 25 6.45 5.63 -11.37
C GLN A 25 6.94 4.58 -10.36
N LEU A 26 6.60 4.74 -9.08
CA LEU A 26 7.02 3.82 -8.03
C LEU A 26 6.42 2.41 -8.21
N ILE A 27 5.15 2.31 -8.64
CA ILE A 27 4.52 1.03 -9.00
C ILE A 27 5.33 0.34 -10.08
N ASN A 28 5.67 1.06 -11.16
CA ASN A 28 6.42 0.49 -12.27
C ASN A 28 7.86 0.11 -11.89
N ASP A 29 8.56 0.97 -11.14
CA ASP A 29 9.94 0.77 -10.73
C ASP A 29 10.09 -0.44 -9.78
N PHE A 30 9.13 -0.63 -8.86
CA PHE A 30 9.13 -1.71 -7.88
C PHE A 30 8.29 -2.93 -8.27
N LYS A 31 7.64 -2.89 -9.45
CA LYS A 31 6.76 -3.95 -9.96
C LYS A 31 5.64 -4.31 -8.99
N LEU A 32 5.03 -3.29 -8.40
CA LEU A 32 3.94 -3.44 -7.44
C LEU A 32 2.58 -3.36 -8.15
N THR A 33 1.55 -3.98 -7.60
CA THR A 33 0.16 -3.75 -8.06
C THR A 33 -0.54 -2.66 -7.25
N HIS A 34 -0.06 -2.43 -6.03
CA HIS A 34 -0.57 -1.40 -5.13
C HIS A 34 0.59 -0.71 -4.41
N LEU A 35 0.35 0.51 -3.93
CA LEU A 35 1.27 1.21 -3.03
C LEU A 35 0.62 1.53 -1.69
N PRO A 36 1.34 1.35 -0.57
CA PRO A 36 0.86 1.79 0.74
C PRO A 36 0.89 3.31 0.85
N VAL A 37 -0.25 3.89 1.22
CA VAL A 37 -0.39 5.31 1.55
C VAL A 37 -0.42 5.46 3.07
N VAL A 38 0.46 6.31 3.59
CA VAL A 38 0.60 6.56 5.02
C VAL A 38 0.48 8.05 5.33
N SER A 39 0.01 8.36 6.53
CA SER A 39 0.08 9.69 7.11
C SER A 39 0.38 9.58 8.59
N GLU A 40 1.28 10.44 9.10
CA GLU A 40 1.68 10.46 10.52
C GLU A 40 2.13 9.08 11.06
N GLY A 41 2.74 8.26 10.20
CA GLY A 41 3.19 6.91 10.56
C GLY A 41 2.07 5.85 10.65
N LYS A 42 0.84 6.20 10.28
CA LYS A 42 -0.30 5.29 10.19
C LYS A 42 -0.60 4.93 8.75
N LEU A 43 -1.00 3.68 8.53
CA LEU A 43 -1.51 3.22 7.25
C LEU A 43 -2.90 3.81 7.03
N LEU A 44 -3.09 4.50 5.91
CA LEU A 44 -4.41 4.94 5.47
C LEU A 44 -5.05 3.92 4.54
N GLY A 45 -4.24 3.22 3.75
CA GLY A 45 -4.68 2.13 2.88
C GLY A 45 -3.68 1.85 1.77
N LEU A 46 -4.10 1.04 0.82
CA LEU A 46 -3.39 0.76 -0.43
C LEU A 46 -4.09 1.49 -1.58
N ILE A 47 -3.33 2.09 -2.49
CA ILE A 47 -3.86 2.60 -3.76
C ILE A 47 -3.39 1.68 -4.90
N SER A 48 -4.31 1.30 -5.79
CA SER A 48 -4.02 0.40 -6.92
C SER A 48 -3.42 1.16 -8.10
N GLU A 49 -2.69 0.46 -8.97
CA GLU A 49 -2.26 1.01 -10.26
C GLU A 49 -3.46 1.46 -11.10
N GLU A 50 -4.55 0.68 -11.10
CA GLU A 50 -5.77 0.95 -11.86
C GLU A 50 -6.42 2.28 -11.44
N ASP A 51 -6.59 2.51 -10.13
CA ASP A 51 -7.16 3.77 -9.61
C ASP A 51 -6.29 4.99 -9.96
N LEU A 52 -4.97 4.81 -10.02
CA LEU A 52 -4.04 5.86 -10.38
C LEU A 52 -4.09 6.17 -11.89
N LEU A 53 -4.27 5.16 -12.73
CA LEU A 53 -4.41 5.31 -14.18
C LEU A 53 -5.74 5.96 -14.57
N ASP A 54 -6.80 5.73 -13.80
CA ASP A 54 -8.12 6.34 -14.00
C ASP A 54 -8.21 7.80 -13.49
N ALA A 55 -7.14 8.32 -12.89
CA ALA A 55 -7.11 9.67 -12.36
C ALA A 55 -7.14 10.75 -13.47
N PRO A 56 -7.74 11.93 -13.19
CA PRO A 56 -7.89 12.97 -14.22
C PRO A 56 -6.60 13.71 -14.58
N ASP A 57 -5.62 13.79 -13.66
CA ASP A 57 -4.33 14.46 -13.88
C ASP A 57 -3.26 13.89 -12.93
N GLU A 58 -2.14 13.44 -13.50
CA GLU A 58 -1.00 12.88 -12.76
C GLU A 58 -0.31 13.87 -11.80
N LYS A 59 -0.51 15.18 -11.98
CA LYS A 59 0.06 16.22 -11.11
C LYS A 59 -0.70 16.38 -9.80
N LEU A 60 -1.93 15.86 -9.72
CA LEU A 60 -2.74 15.96 -8.52
C LEU A 60 -2.20 15.07 -7.40
N PRO A 61 -2.44 15.44 -6.13
CA PRO A 61 -2.04 14.62 -5.00
C PRO A 61 -2.89 13.34 -4.90
N VAL A 62 -2.29 12.27 -4.39
CA VAL A 62 -2.98 10.98 -4.16
C VAL A 62 -4.13 11.12 -3.16
N GLU A 63 -4.13 12.15 -2.31
CA GLU A 63 -5.22 12.50 -1.39
C GLU A 63 -6.61 12.54 -2.07
N ILE A 64 -6.71 12.98 -3.32
CA ILE A 64 -8.02 13.05 -4.01
C ILE A 64 -8.66 11.67 -4.23
N LEU A 65 -7.86 10.61 -4.21
CA LEU A 65 -8.27 9.22 -4.43
C LEU A 65 -8.51 8.48 -3.12
N GLN A 66 -8.52 9.16 -1.97
CA GLN A 66 -8.61 8.51 -0.65
C GLN A 66 -9.82 7.57 -0.49
N GLN A 67 -10.94 7.89 -1.15
CA GLN A 67 -12.15 7.05 -1.14
C GLN A 67 -11.96 5.68 -1.85
N HIS A 68 -10.95 5.54 -2.71
CA HIS A 68 -10.63 4.29 -3.41
C HIS A 68 -9.58 3.47 -2.66
N PHE A 69 -9.07 3.95 -1.53
CA PHE A 69 -8.04 3.21 -0.80
C PHE A 69 -8.57 1.86 -0.32
N LEU A 70 -7.84 0.82 -0.70
CA LEU A 70 -8.07 -0.52 -0.23
C LEU A 70 -7.54 -0.67 1.20
N HIS A 71 -8.44 -0.95 2.13
CA HIS A 71 -8.10 -1.10 3.54
C HIS A 71 -7.76 -2.55 3.84
N SER A 72 -6.50 -2.91 3.59
CA SER A 72 -5.96 -4.25 3.87
C SER A 72 -4.63 -4.17 4.61
N SER A 73 -4.50 -4.97 5.67
CA SER A 73 -3.25 -5.13 6.42
C SER A 73 -3.28 -6.40 7.28
N VAL A 74 -2.11 -6.78 7.80
CA VAL A 74 -1.95 -7.86 8.78
C VAL A 74 -1.20 -7.36 10.01
N ALA A 75 -1.46 -7.96 11.17
CA ALA A 75 -0.69 -7.65 12.37
C ALA A 75 0.75 -8.20 12.29
N ASP A 76 1.68 -7.60 13.02
CA ASP A 76 3.11 -7.99 13.04
C ASP A 76 3.42 -9.27 13.83
N ASN A 77 2.49 -9.67 14.70
CA ASN A 77 2.61 -10.79 15.64
C ASN A 77 1.83 -12.05 15.22
N ILE A 78 1.41 -12.15 13.96
CA ILE A 78 0.70 -13.32 13.43
C ILE A 78 1.57 -14.15 12.48
N HIS A 79 1.10 -15.35 12.18
CA HIS A 79 1.79 -16.26 11.26
C HIS A 79 1.82 -15.68 9.84
N PHE A 80 2.95 -15.78 9.13
CA PHE A 80 3.13 -15.17 7.80
C PHE A 80 2.10 -15.65 6.75
N LEU A 81 1.55 -16.84 6.90
CA LEU A 81 0.49 -17.35 6.02
C LEU A 81 -0.74 -16.43 5.98
N ASN A 82 -1.01 -15.67 7.04
CA ASN A 82 -2.07 -14.66 7.01
C ASN A 82 -1.76 -13.54 5.99
N ALA A 83 -0.48 -13.16 5.83
CA ALA A 83 -0.08 -12.23 4.79
C ALA A 83 -0.28 -12.84 3.39
N VAL A 84 0.04 -14.12 3.21
CA VAL A 84 -0.20 -14.82 1.94
C VAL A 84 -1.69 -14.92 1.63
N SER A 85 -2.53 -15.27 2.60
CA SER A 85 -3.98 -15.29 2.42
C SER A 85 -4.54 -13.90 2.10
N ASN A 86 -4.02 -12.86 2.78
CA ASN A 86 -4.38 -11.47 2.53
C ASN A 86 -4.00 -11.04 1.10
N SER A 87 -2.80 -11.36 0.64
CA SER A 87 -2.33 -11.01 -0.71
C SER A 87 -3.21 -11.63 -1.80
N ILE A 88 -3.66 -12.88 -1.59
CA ILE A 88 -4.59 -13.58 -2.50
C ILE A 88 -5.98 -12.93 -2.46
N GLN A 89 -6.52 -12.70 -1.25
CA GLN A 89 -7.86 -12.14 -1.07
C GLN A 89 -8.02 -10.76 -1.73
N PHE A 90 -6.96 -9.96 -1.70
CA PHE A 90 -6.95 -8.58 -2.15
C PHE A 90 -6.19 -8.39 -3.47
N GLU A 91 -5.82 -9.48 -4.14
CA GLU A 91 -5.13 -9.49 -5.43
C GLU A 91 -3.93 -8.52 -5.50
N THR A 92 -3.19 -8.44 -4.39
CA THR A 92 -2.08 -7.51 -4.22
C THR A 92 -0.76 -8.25 -4.02
N ASN A 93 0.34 -7.68 -4.52
CA ASN A 93 1.68 -8.21 -4.26
C ASN A 93 2.42 -7.46 -3.13
N VAL A 94 1.73 -6.56 -2.44
CA VAL A 94 2.23 -5.89 -1.23
C VAL A 94 1.22 -6.05 -0.10
N VAL A 95 1.69 -6.44 1.09
CA VAL A 95 0.85 -6.60 2.28
C VAL A 95 1.40 -5.73 3.40
N PRO A 96 0.70 -4.65 3.78
CA PRO A 96 1.09 -3.84 4.92
C PRO A 96 1.07 -4.64 6.22
N VAL A 97 2.16 -4.57 6.98
CA VAL A 97 2.25 -5.13 8.33
C VAL A 97 2.12 -3.98 9.33
N VAL A 98 1.11 -4.05 10.20
CA VAL A 98 0.79 -3.00 11.17
C VAL A 98 0.87 -3.52 12.60
N LYS A 99 1.17 -2.62 13.54
CA LYS A 99 1.11 -2.94 14.97
C LYS A 99 -0.34 -2.83 15.46
N PRO A 100 -0.85 -3.78 16.24
CA PRO A 100 -2.17 -3.66 16.84
C PRO A 100 -2.22 -2.43 17.77
N GLY A 101 -3.19 -1.54 17.55
CA GLY A 101 -3.41 -0.33 18.35
C GLY A 101 -2.98 1.00 17.70
N ASN A 102 -2.57 1.00 16.43
CA ASN A 102 -2.32 2.21 15.64
C ASN A 102 -3.43 2.51 14.64
#